data_AF-A0A833YPA7-F1
#
_entry.id   AF-A0A833YPA7-F1
#
_cell.length_a   1.000
_cell.length_b   1.000
_cell.length_c   1.000
_cell.angle_alpha   90.00
_cell.angle_beta   90.00
_cell.angle_gamma   90.00
#
_symmetry.space_group_name_H-M   'P 1'
#
loop_
_entity.id
_entity.type
_entity.pdbx_description
1 polymer ?
#
loop_
_entity_poly.entity_id
_entity_poly.type
_entity_poly.pdbx_seq_one_letter_code
_entity_poly.pdbx_strand_id
1 'polypeptide(L)'
;MLKESKADIFVDPVLHTACALDIKHHCAAITPGRGRQMSCLMEALEDKRVRLQPECKKRLNDRIEMWSYAAKVAPADGFSDLAMQVMTSPSKNYILSVISGSICILFLIGLMCGRITKRVTRELKDR
;
A
#
# COMPACT_ATOMS: atom_id res chain seq x y z
N MET A 1 -1.12 7.63 -7.00
CA MET A 1 -2.36 7.03 -7.54
C MET A 1 -2.73 5.86 -6.66
N LEU A 2 -3.63 6.08 -5.70
CA LEU A 2 -4.14 5.01 -4.83
C LEU A 2 -4.92 4.03 -5.71
N LYS A 3 -4.31 2.91 -6.08
CA LYS A 3 -5.04 1.69 -6.44
C LYS A 3 -5.51 1.06 -5.13
N GLU A 4 -6.37 1.77 -4.43
CA GLU A 4 -7.20 1.12 -3.44
C GLU A 4 -8.10 0.20 -4.25
N SER A 5 -7.85 -1.10 -4.15
CA SER A 5 -8.77 -2.13 -4.57
C SER A 5 -10.09 -1.78 -3.91
N LYS A 6 -10.98 -1.09 -4.64
CA LYS A 6 -12.27 -0.62 -4.14
C LYS A 6 -13.03 -1.86 -3.69
N ALA A 7 -12.88 -2.20 -2.42
CA ALA A 7 -13.67 -3.22 -1.78
C ALA A 7 -15.11 -2.80 -2.00
N ASP A 8 -15.88 -3.65 -2.68
CA ASP A 8 -17.27 -3.36 -2.98
C ASP A 8 -17.99 -2.98 -1.67
N ILE A 9 -18.99 -2.09 -1.76
CA ILE A 9 -19.80 -1.65 -0.61
C ILE A 9 -20.42 -2.84 0.17
N PHE A 10 -20.47 -4.02 -0.46
CA PHE A 10 -20.87 -5.29 0.14
C PHE A 10 -19.94 -5.81 1.26
N VAL A 11 -18.67 -5.41 1.29
CA VAL A 11 -17.72 -5.79 2.36
C VAL A 11 -18.11 -5.17 3.71
N ASP A 12 -18.98 -4.16 3.70
CA ASP A 12 -19.56 -3.58 4.90
C ASP A 12 -21.10 -3.59 4.82
N PRO A 13 -21.75 -4.64 5.37
CA PRO A 13 -23.20 -4.76 5.32
C PRO A 13 -23.90 -3.59 6.04
N VAL A 14 -23.23 -2.90 6.97
CA VAL A 14 -23.77 -1.73 7.67
C VAL A 14 -23.84 -0.52 6.72
N LEU A 15 -22.80 -0.31 5.90
CA LEU A 15 -22.80 0.76 4.89
C LEU A 15 -23.76 0.46 3.73
N HIS A 16 -23.80 -0.78 3.25
CA HIS A 16 -24.72 -1.18 2.18
C HIS A 16 -26.19 -1.03 2.61
N THR A 17 -26.54 -1.41 3.84
CA THR A 17 -27.91 -1.24 4.34
C THR A 17 -28.27 0.23 4.55
N ALA A 18 -27.37 1.04 5.09
CA ALA A 18 -27.58 2.48 5.26
C ALA A 18 -27.80 3.21 3.92
N CYS A 19 -27.10 2.80 2.86
CA CYS A 19 -27.17 3.41 1.53
C CYS A 19 -28.07 2.66 0.54
N ALA A 20 -28.78 1.60 0.93
CA ALA A 20 -29.56 0.76 0.02
C ALA A 20 -30.66 1.55 -0.72
N LEU A 21 -31.31 2.49 -0.02
CA LEU A 21 -32.35 3.34 -0.59
C LEU A 21 -31.76 4.34 -1.59
N ASP A 22 -30.63 4.97 -1.25
CA ASP A 22 -29.92 5.91 -2.10
C ASP A 22 -29.35 5.23 -3.35
N ILE A 23 -28.82 4.00 -3.22
CA ILE A 23 -28.38 3.18 -4.35
C ILE A 23 -29.55 2.91 -5.29
N LYS A 24 -30.74 2.59 -4.75
CA LYS A 24 -31.94 2.32 -5.56
C LYS A 24 -32.54 3.56 -6.21
N HIS A 25 -32.36 4.75 -5.64
CA HIS A 25 -32.93 5.99 -6.19
C HIS A 25 -31.97 6.71 -7.12
N HIS A 26 -30.69 6.73 -6.80
CA HIS A 26 -29.68 7.53 -7.51
C HIS A 26 -28.71 6.67 -8.34
N CYS A 27 -28.38 5.46 -7.88
CA CYS A 27 -27.39 4.60 -8.51
C CYS A 27 -27.97 3.29 -9.09
N ALA A 28 -29.27 3.24 -9.38
CA ALA A 28 -29.97 2.01 -9.78
C ALA A 28 -29.47 1.41 -11.10
N ALA A 29 -29.00 2.27 -12.01
CA ALA A 29 -28.45 1.85 -13.31
C ALA A 29 -27.04 1.24 -13.19
N ILE A 30 -26.40 1.31 -12.02
CA ILE A 30 -25.03 0.87 -11.83
C ILE A 30 -25.00 -0.56 -11.32
N THR A 31 -24.42 -1.44 -12.13
CA THR A 31 -24.20 -2.82 -11.74
C THR A 31 -23.20 -2.91 -10.59
N PRO A 32 -23.46 -3.77 -9.58
CA PRO A 32 -22.52 -3.98 -8.48
C PRO A 32 -21.18 -4.52 -8.99
N GLY A 33 -20.12 -4.37 -8.20
CA GLY A 33 -18.77 -4.80 -8.54
C GLY A 33 -17.81 -3.65 -8.88
N ARG A 34 -16.53 -3.88 -8.56
CA ARG A 34 -15.40 -2.95 -8.81
C ARG A 34 -15.54 -1.59 -8.12
N GLY A 35 -16.35 -1.48 -7.07
CA GLY A 35 -16.59 -0.23 -6.36
C GLY A 35 -17.35 0.83 -7.17
N ARG A 36 -18.09 0.44 -8.22
CA ARG A 36 -18.84 1.37 -9.06
C ARG A 36 -19.99 2.05 -8.30
N GLN A 37 -20.72 1.29 -7.49
CA GLN A 37 -21.77 1.84 -6.63
C GLN A 37 -21.21 2.83 -5.60
N MET A 38 -20.05 2.51 -5.01
CA MET A 38 -19.36 3.43 -4.10
C MET A 38 -18.96 4.74 -4.81
N SER A 39 -18.49 4.65 -6.05
CA SER A 39 -18.11 5.84 -6.83
C SER A 39 -19.30 6.75 -7.11
N CYS A 40 -20.46 6.18 -7.47
CA CYS A 40 -21.69 6.94 -7.65
C CYS A 40 -22.18 7.59 -6.37
N LEU A 41 -22.09 6.89 -5.23
CA LEU A 41 -22.44 7.47 -3.93
C LEU A 41 -21.51 8.63 -3.54
N MET A 42 -20.20 8.51 -3.82
CA MET A 42 -19.26 9.61 -3.60
C MET A 42 -19.56 10.83 -4.48
N GLU A 43 -19.87 10.61 -5.76
CA GLU A 43 -20.27 11.68 -6.67
C GLU A 43 -21.60 12.32 -6.25
N ALA A 44 -22.58 11.53 -5.84
CA ALA A 44 -23.85 11.99 -5.27
C ALA A 44 -23.68 12.75 -3.95
N LEU A 45 -22.62 12.50 -3.20
CA LEU A 45 -22.30 13.21 -1.97
C LEU A 45 -21.69 14.60 -2.26
N GLU A 46 -20.88 14.70 -3.31
CA GLU A 46 -20.27 15.96 -3.77
C GLU A 46 -21.28 16.84 -4.52
N ASP A 47 -22.24 16.25 -5.21
CA ASP A 47 -23.29 16.99 -5.92
C ASP A 47 -24.31 17.60 -4.96
N LYS A 48 -24.38 18.93 -4.94
CA LYS A 48 -25.37 19.69 -4.15
C LYS A 48 -26.83 19.47 -4.60
N ARG A 49 -27.04 18.93 -5.81
CA ARG A 49 -28.38 18.65 -6.37
C ARG A 49 -28.97 17.35 -5.83
N VAL A 50 -28.13 16.42 -5.37
CA VAL A 50 -28.56 15.12 -4.86
C VAL A 50 -28.62 15.19 -3.33
N ARG A 51 -29.74 14.76 -2.75
CA ARG A 51 -29.92 14.67 -1.28
C ARG A 51 -29.95 13.21 -0.87
N LEU A 52 -28.77 12.69 -0.53
CA LEU A 52 -28.62 11.38 0.11
C LEU A 52 -29.31 11.36 1.48
N GLN A 53 -29.71 10.17 1.93
CA GLN A 53 -30.23 10.00 3.27
C GLN A 53 -29.19 10.39 4.33
N PRO A 54 -29.63 10.96 5.47
CA PRO A 54 -28.71 11.42 6.51
C PRO A 54 -27.85 10.29 7.09
N GLU A 55 -28.40 9.08 7.20
CA GLU A 55 -27.65 7.90 7.69
C GLU A 55 -26.59 7.44 6.67
N CYS A 56 -26.95 7.34 5.38
CA CYS A 56 -25.98 7.03 4.32
C CYS A 56 -24.86 8.08 4.26
N LYS A 57 -25.22 9.37 4.27
CA LYS A 57 -24.26 10.47 4.24
C LYS A 57 -23.27 10.39 5.40
N LYS A 58 -23.74 10.14 6.62
CA LYS A 58 -22.88 10.04 7.81
C LYS A 58 -21.88 8.90 7.66
N ARG A 59 -22.36 7.69 7.40
CA ARG A 59 -21.53 6.49 7.27
C ARG A 59 -20.56 6.56 6.09
N LEU A 60 -20.97 7.17 4.99
CA LEU A 60 -20.12 7.38 3.82
C LEU A 60 -18.97 8.35 4.12
N ASN A 61 -19.23 9.44 4.84
CA ASN A 61 -18.17 10.37 5.26
C ASN A 61 -17.18 9.71 6.22
N ASP A 62 -17.66 8.96 7.21
CA ASP A 62 -16.80 8.24 8.16
C ASP A 62 -15.82 7.30 7.41
N ARG A 63 -16.30 6.64 6.36
CA ARG A 63 -15.48 5.80 5.49
C ARG A 63 -14.48 6.61 4.68
N ILE A 64 -14.90 7.71 4.05
CA ILE A 64 -13.99 8.57 3.28
C ILE A 64 -12.87 9.12 4.18
N GLU A 65 -13.19 9.55 5.40
CA GLU A 65 -12.19 10.01 6.36
C GLU A 65 -11.21 8.91 6.74
N MET A 66 -11.70 7.71 7.05
CA MET A 66 -10.86 6.56 7.38
C MET A 66 -9.92 6.20 6.21
N TRP A 67 -10.43 6.19 4.98
CA TRP A 67 -9.65 5.89 3.78
C TRP A 67 -8.61 7.00 3.52
N SER A 68 -8.95 8.27 3.77
CA SER A 68 -8.00 9.39 3.67
C SER A 68 -6.89 9.30 4.72
N TYR A 69 -7.21 8.79 5.91
CA TYR A 69 -6.22 8.54 6.96
C TYR A 69 -5.32 7.37 6.57
N ALA A 70 -5.91 6.25 6.14
CA ALA A 70 -5.20 5.08 5.61
C ALA A 70 -4.26 5.46 4.47
N ALA A 71 -4.69 6.31 3.52
CA ALA A 71 -3.84 6.81 2.44
C ALA A 71 -2.65 7.66 2.93
N LYS A 72 -2.79 8.37 4.05
CA LYS A 72 -1.69 9.15 4.68
C LYS A 72 -0.72 8.26 5.47
N VAL A 73 -1.21 7.14 6.03
CA VAL A 73 -0.40 6.21 6.83
C VAL A 73 0.02 4.96 6.05
N ALA A 74 -0.46 4.79 4.82
CA ALA A 74 -0.08 3.69 3.95
C ALA A 74 1.43 3.78 3.76
N PRO A 75 2.20 2.78 4.23
CA PRO A 75 3.63 2.77 4.00
C PRO A 75 3.81 2.77 2.48
N ALA A 76 4.52 3.75 1.92
CA ALA A 76 4.81 3.64 0.50
C ALA A 76 5.72 2.42 0.35
N ASP A 77 5.31 1.48 -0.51
CA ASP A 77 6.04 0.25 -0.83
C ASP A 77 7.39 0.51 -1.56
N GLY A 78 7.89 1.75 -1.52
CA GLY A 78 9.11 2.19 -2.17
C GLY A 78 10.34 2.08 -1.28
N PHE A 79 11.48 1.74 -1.89
CA PHE A 79 12.79 1.78 -1.23
C PHE A 79 13.12 3.15 -0.60
N SER A 80 12.52 4.24 -1.10
CA SER A 80 12.67 5.60 -0.55
C SER A 80 12.05 5.77 0.84
N ASP A 81 10.90 5.12 1.10
CA ASP A 81 10.17 5.27 2.36
C ASP A 81 10.76 4.36 3.44
N LEU A 82 11.22 3.17 3.04
CA LEU A 82 12.08 2.36 3.91
C LEU A 82 13.35 3.11 4.29
N ALA A 83 14.00 3.80 3.35
CA ALA A 83 15.17 4.62 3.65
C ALA A 83 14.82 5.75 4.62
N MET A 84 13.68 6.45 4.43
CA MET A 84 13.23 7.49 5.35
C MET A 84 12.93 6.94 6.75
N GLN A 85 12.26 5.79 6.86
CA GLN A 85 11.94 5.14 8.12
C GLN A 85 13.19 4.65 8.86
N VAL A 86 14.18 4.13 8.13
CA VAL A 86 15.49 3.74 8.68
C VAL A 86 16.28 4.96 9.16
N MET A 87 16.23 6.08 8.43
CA MET A 87 16.96 7.31 8.79
C MET A 87 16.30 8.13 9.90
N THR A 88 14.98 8.02 10.08
CA THR A 88 14.23 8.68 11.15
C THR A 88 14.19 7.87 12.45
N SER A 89 14.55 6.58 12.42
CA SER A 89 14.66 5.73 13.61
C SER A 89 15.73 6.23 14.60
N PRO A 90 15.48 6.19 15.92
CA PRO A 90 16.47 6.57 16.94
C PRO A 90 17.76 5.71 16.88
N SER A 91 17.68 4.51 16.32
CA SER A 91 18.79 3.57 16.16
C SER A 91 19.35 3.52 14.72
N LYS A 92 19.15 4.57 13.92
CA LYS A 92 19.64 4.66 12.53
C LYS A 92 21.10 4.27 12.34
N ASN A 93 21.98 4.66 13.27
CA ASN A 93 23.42 4.36 13.18
C ASN A 93 23.70 2.86 13.30
N TYR A 94 22.93 2.15 14.13
CA TYR A 94 23.04 0.70 14.28
C TYR A 94 22.58 -0.01 13.00
N ILE A 95 21.43 0.39 12.45
CA ILE A 95 20.89 -0.19 11.22
C ILE A 95 21.86 0.01 10.04
N LEU A 96 22.39 1.23 9.87
CA LEU A 96 23.37 1.53 8.83
C LEU A 96 24.68 0.75 9.02
N SER A 97 25.14 0.60 10.27
CA SER A 97 26.35 -0.19 10.58
C SER A 97 26.17 -1.67 10.21
N VAL A 98 25.02 -2.26 10.50
CA VAL A 98 24.70 -3.66 10.16
C VAL A 98 24.64 -3.87 8.65
N ILE A 99 24.00 -2.96 7.91
CA ILE A 99 23.93 -3.01 6.43
C ILE A 99 25.33 -2.88 5.83
N SER A 100 26.12 -1.92 6.30
CA SER A 100 27.50 -1.73 5.81
C SER A 100 28.37 -2.95 6.10
N GLY A 101 28.30 -3.50 7.31
CA GLY A 101 29.08 -4.67 7.70
C GLY A 101 28.72 -5.92 6.89
N SER A 102 27.44 -6.16 6.62
CA SER A 102 26.99 -7.29 5.79
C SER A 102 27.49 -7.18 4.34
N ILE A 103 27.46 -5.99 3.73
CA ILE A 103 28.02 -5.76 2.39
C ILE A 103 29.53 -6.02 2.36
N CYS A 104 30.27 -5.52 3.36
CA CYS A 104 31.70 -5.75 3.47
C CYS A 104 32.04 -7.24 3.62
N ILE A 105 31.28 -7.98 4.44
CA ILE A 105 31.47 -9.42 4.63
C ILE A 105 31.25 -10.16 3.30
N LEU A 106 30.16 -9.87 2.59
CA LEU A 106 29.88 -10.49 1.29
C LEU A 106 31.00 -10.20 0.27
N PHE A 107 31.51 -8.96 0.25
CA PHE A 107 32.60 -8.59 -0.62
C PHE A 107 33.92 -9.32 -0.28
N LEU A 108 34.26 -9.41 1.02
CA LEU A 108 35.44 -10.13 1.48
C LEU A 108 35.35 -11.63 1.16
N ILE A 109 34.20 -12.26 1.39
CA ILE A 109 33.95 -13.65 1.01
C ILE A 109 34.08 -13.82 -0.50
N GLY A 110 33.48 -12.93 -1.29
CA GLY A 110 33.59 -12.94 -2.76
C GLY A 110 35.04 -12.83 -3.25
N LEU A 111 35.85 -11.96 -2.64
CA LEU A 111 37.27 -11.82 -2.96
C LEU A 111 38.09 -13.03 -2.54
N MET A 112 37.82 -13.62 -1.38
CA MET A 112 38.52 -14.81 -0.90
C MET A 112 38.17 -16.04 -1.75
N CYS A 113 36.89 -16.29 -2.01
CA CYS A 113 36.44 -17.36 -2.91
C CYS A 113 36.96 -17.15 -4.34
N GLY A 114 36.94 -15.92 -4.87
CA GLY A 114 37.49 -15.60 -6.18
C GLY A 114 39.01 -15.83 -6.29
N ARG A 115 39.77 -15.53 -5.24
CA ARG A 115 41.22 -15.77 -5.19
C ARG A 115 41.58 -17.24 -4.99
N ILE A 116 40.85 -17.96 -4.14
CA ILE A 116 41.09 -19.39 -3.90
C ILE A 116 40.79 -20.20 -5.16
N THR A 117 39.66 -19.96 -5.82
CA THR A 117 39.31 -20.66 -7.07
C THR A 117 40.30 -20.37 -8.19
N LYS A 118 40.82 -19.14 -8.31
CA LYS A 118 41.88 -18.81 -9.29
C LYS A 118 43.23 -19.45 -8.99
N ARG A 119 43.58 -19.65 -7.71
CA ARG A 119 44.82 -20.36 -7.34
C ARG A 119 44.71 -21.83 -7.70
N VAL A 120 43.61 -22.49 -7.36
CA VAL A 120 43.39 -23.92 -7.62
C VAL A 120 43.34 -24.24 -9.12
N THR A 121 42.69 -23.40 -9.95
CA THR A 121 42.71 -23.59 -11.42
C THR A 121 44.09 -23.42 -12.05
N ARG A 122 44.98 -22.64 -11.43
CA ARG A 122 46.37 -22.48 -11.89
C ARG A 122 47.20 -23.71 -11.54
N GLU A 123 47.05 -24.24 -10.32
CA GLU A 123 47.70 -25.48 -9.86
C GLU A 123 47.24 -26.72 -10.67
N LEU A 124 45.98 -26.76 -11.11
CA LEU A 124 45.45 -27.82 -11.99
C LEU A 124 45.95 -27.75 -13.43
N LYS A 125 46.51 -26.61 -13.87
CA LYS A 125 47.04 -26.43 -15.23
C LYS A 125 48.55 -26.68 -15.32
N ASP A 126 49.26 -26.62 -14.19
CA ASP A 126 50.69 -26.95 -14.05
C ASP A 126 50.96 -28.42 -13.71
N ARG A 127 49.91 -29.23 -13.51
CA ARG A 127 49.97 -30.70 -13.46
C ARG A 127 49.47 -31.33 -14.75
#